data_AF-A0A7K9Y5N0-F1
#
_entry.id   AF-A0A7K9Y5N0-F1
#
_cell.length_a   1.000
_cell.length_b   1.000
_cell.length_c   1.000
_cell.angle_alpha   90.00
_cell.angle_beta   90.00
_cell.angle_gamma   90.00
#
_symmetry.space_group_name_H-M   'P 1'
#
loop_
_entity.id
_entity.type
_entity.pdbx_description
1 polymer ?
#
loop_
_entity_poly.entity_id
_entity_poly.type
_entity_poly.pdbx_seq_one_letter_code
_entity_poly.pdbx_strand_id
1 'polypeptide(L)'
;GLPLLDPVGALQLRDPPAVEAAARARSLGAALGGFRCVHGPRFPQLYAQFAARRGLQAQLEQLQYELSDRSLLLLPEYRQRLGVSVPASPWVDLMAPWGPRAP
;
A
#
# COMPACT_ATOMS: atom_id res chain seq x y z
N GLY A 1 31.88 -16.36 -4.74
CA GLY A 1 31.24 -15.67 -3.61
C GLY A 1 31.49 -16.46 -2.35
N LEU A 2 31.55 -15.81 -1.19
CA LEU A 2 31.65 -16.49 0.10
C LEU A 2 30.39 -17.31 0.38
N PRO A 3 30.50 -18.45 1.08
CA PRO A 3 29.34 -19.26 1.45
C PRO A 3 28.40 -18.44 2.34
N LEU A 4 27.11 -18.46 1.99
CA LEU A 4 26.08 -17.81 2.78
C LEU A 4 25.90 -18.57 4.09
N LEU A 5 26.14 -17.91 5.22
CA LEU A 5 25.92 -18.49 6.55
C LEU A 5 24.41 -18.63 6.81
N ASP A 6 23.97 -19.79 7.28
CA ASP A 6 22.59 -19.98 7.74
C ASP A 6 22.45 -19.39 9.16
N PRO A 7 21.66 -18.32 9.35
CA PRO A 7 21.53 -17.69 10.66
C PRO A 7 20.87 -18.62 11.69
N VAL A 8 19.97 -19.51 11.28
CA VAL A 8 19.26 -20.38 12.22
C VAL A 8 20.10 -21.61 12.58
N GLY A 9 20.68 -22.28 11.59
CA GLY A 9 21.50 -23.47 11.81
C GLY A 9 22.95 -23.19 12.23
N ALA A 10 23.63 -22.23 11.60
CA ALA A 10 25.05 -21.98 11.82
C ALA A 10 25.32 -20.95 12.93
N LEU A 11 24.48 -19.91 13.06
CA LEU A 11 24.58 -18.93 14.14
C LEU A 11 23.72 -19.27 15.36
N GLN A 12 22.92 -20.34 15.30
CA GLN A 12 21.98 -20.77 16.35
C GLN A 12 21.08 -19.64 16.84
N LEU A 13 20.68 -18.72 15.94
CA LEU A 13 19.77 -17.63 16.32
C LEU A 13 18.43 -18.22 16.75
N ARG A 14 18.02 -17.94 17.99
CA ARG A 14 16.76 -18.42 18.57
C ARG A 14 15.72 -17.33 18.77
N ASP A 15 16.08 -16.09 18.46
CA ASP A 15 15.18 -14.96 18.57
C ASP A 15 14.03 -15.11 17.55
N PRO A 16 12.76 -15.21 18.01
CA PRO A 16 11.62 -15.48 17.12
C PRO A 16 11.52 -14.57 15.88
N PRO A 17 11.60 -13.23 15.97
CA PRO A 17 11.49 -12.37 14.79
C PRO A 17 12.63 -12.59 13.80
N ALA A 18 13.83 -12.91 14.30
CA ALA A 18 14.98 -13.15 13.45
C ALA A 18 14.90 -14.53 12.74
N VAL A 19 14.35 -15.54 13.40
CA VAL A 19 14.05 -16.85 12.80
C VAL A 19 12.99 -16.72 11.70
N GLU A 20 11.94 -15.94 11.95
CA GLU A 20 10.89 -15.65 10.95
C GLU A 20 11.45 -14.90 9.73
N ALA A 21 12.27 -13.87 9.96
CA ALA A 21 12.92 -13.13 8.88
C ALA A 21 13.82 -14.04 8.02
N ALA A 22 14.59 -14.93 8.66
CA ALA A 22 15.41 -15.92 7.96
C ALA A 22 14.57 -16.92 7.16
N ALA A 23 13.46 -17.43 7.73
CA ALA A 23 12.54 -18.31 7.03
C ALA A 23 11.90 -17.61 5.82
N ARG A 24 11.51 -16.34 5.96
CA ARG A 24 10.95 -15.52 4.88
C ARG A 24 11.98 -15.24 3.78
N ALA A 25 13.23 -14.97 4.14
CA ALA A 25 14.30 -14.78 3.16
C ALA A 25 14.54 -16.06 2.33
N ARG A 26 14.53 -17.23 2.97
CA ARG A 26 14.64 -18.53 2.28
C ARG A 26 13.45 -18.78 1.34
N SER A 27 12.22 -18.54 1.79
CA SER A 27 11.03 -18.74 0.95
C SER A 27 11.00 -17.79 -0.25
N LEU A 28 11.38 -16.53 -0.06
CA LEU A 28 11.54 -15.55 -1.14
C LEU A 28 12.62 -15.99 -2.13
N GLY A 29 13.80 -16.43 -1.65
CA GLY A 29 14.86 -16.94 -2.50
C GLY A 29 14.44 -18.14 -3.34
N ALA A 30 13.69 -19.08 -2.76
CA ALA A 30 13.13 -20.23 -3.48
C ALA A 30 12.11 -19.80 -4.54
N ALA A 31 11.24 -18.84 -4.21
CA ALA A 31 10.28 -18.29 -5.16
C ALA A 31 10.95 -17.54 -6.31
N LEU A 32 12.07 -16.85 -6.05
CA LEU A 32 12.82 -16.11 -7.07
C LEU A 32 13.25 -16.98 -8.26
N GLY A 33 13.64 -18.22 -7.99
CA GLY A 33 14.01 -19.19 -9.04
C GLY A 33 12.85 -19.59 -9.97
N GLY A 34 11.60 -19.38 -9.56
CA GLY A 34 10.42 -19.64 -10.38
C GLY A 34 10.11 -18.54 -11.40
N PHE A 35 10.70 -17.35 -11.26
CA PHE A 35 10.38 -16.21 -12.13
C PHE A 35 11.32 -16.12 -13.33
N ARG A 36 10.76 -16.30 -14.53
CA ARG A 36 11.49 -16.18 -15.79
C ARG A 36 12.06 -14.79 -16.05
N CYS A 37 11.42 -13.74 -15.53
CA CYS A 37 11.83 -12.35 -15.78
C CYS A 37 13.15 -11.99 -15.11
N VAL A 38 13.47 -12.59 -13.96
CA VAL A 38 14.69 -12.30 -13.17
C VAL A 38 15.96 -12.79 -13.87
N HIS A 39 15.83 -13.85 -14.66
CA HIS A 39 16.93 -14.44 -15.42
C HIS A 39 17.12 -13.84 -16.82
N GLY A 40 16.28 -12.87 -17.21
CA GLY A 40 16.37 -12.24 -18.53
C GLY A 40 17.49 -11.19 -18.59
N PRO A 41 18.19 -11.03 -19.72
CA PRO A 41 19.26 -10.04 -19.88
C PRO A 41 18.76 -8.59 -19.76
N ARG A 42 17.46 -8.37 -20.01
CA ARG A 42 16.78 -7.07 -19.90
C ARG A 42 16.22 -6.79 -18.51
N PHE A 43 16.36 -7.71 -17.55
CA PHE A 43 15.81 -7.54 -16.20
C PHE A 43 16.20 -6.22 -15.54
N PRO A 44 17.48 -5.78 -15.55
CA PRO A 44 17.85 -4.53 -14.88
C PRO A 44 17.12 -3.31 -15.44
N GLN A 45 16.96 -3.24 -16.76
CA GLN A 45 16.27 -2.14 -17.45
C GLN A 45 14.76 -2.17 -17.15
N LEU A 46 14.14 -3.35 -17.23
CA LEU A 46 12.71 -3.52 -16.94
C LEU A 46 12.39 -3.24 -15.47
N TYR A 47 13.26 -3.66 -14.55
CA TYR A 47 13.11 -3.41 -13.12
C TYR A 47 13.26 -1.92 -12.80
N ALA A 48 14.23 -1.23 -13.41
CA ALA A 48 14.38 0.22 -13.22
C ALA A 48 13.15 1.00 -13.69
N GLN A 49 12.59 0.65 -14.87
CA GLN A 49 11.35 1.25 -15.37
C GLN A 49 10.16 0.96 -14.45
N PHE A 50 10.04 -0.29 -13.98
CA PHE A 50 9.01 -0.67 -13.02
C PHE A 50 9.11 0.13 -11.72
N ALA A 51 10.33 0.29 -11.16
CA ALA A 51 10.58 1.03 -9.94
C ALA A 51 10.22 2.51 -10.10
N ALA A 52 10.61 3.14 -11.21
CA ALA A 52 10.24 4.52 -11.52
C ALA A 52 8.72 4.70 -11.60
N ARG A 53 8.02 3.79 -12.32
CA ARG A 53 6.56 3.81 -12.41
C ARG A 53 5.90 3.63 -11.04
N ARG A 54 6.41 2.72 -10.20
CA ARG A 54 5.89 2.50 -8.85
C ARG A 54 6.07 3.73 -7.95
N GLY A 55 7.20 4.42 -8.05
CA GLY A 55 7.43 5.68 -7.33
C GLY A 55 6.41 6.76 -7.72
N LEU A 56 6.18 6.94 -9.02
CA LEU A 56 5.16 7.88 -9.52
C LEU A 56 3.74 7.50 -9.08
N GLN A 57 3.41 6.21 -9.08
CA GLN A 57 2.12 5.72 -8.59
C GLN A 57 1.92 6.04 -7.11
N ALA A 58 2.93 5.80 -6.26
CA ALA A 58 2.85 6.12 -4.84
C ALA A 58 2.66 7.63 -4.59
N GLN A 59 3.36 8.48 -5.36
CA GLN A 59 3.18 9.94 -5.30
C GLN A 59 1.78 10.37 -5.71
N LEU A 60 1.23 9.74 -6.76
CA LEU A 60 -0.11 10.01 -7.25
C LEU A 60 -1.19 9.55 -6.25
N GLU A 61 -1.01 8.38 -5.64
CA GLU A 61 -1.88 7.89 -4.55
C GLU A 61 -1.84 8.85 -3.36
N GLN A 62 -0.66 9.36 -3.00
CA GLN A 62 -0.52 10.36 -1.95
C GLN A 62 -1.21 11.68 -2.31
N LEU A 63 -1.00 12.20 -3.51
CA LEU A 63 -1.65 13.43 -3.98
C LEU A 63 -3.17 13.30 -4.01
N GLN A 64 -3.69 12.15 -4.47
CA GLN A 64 -5.13 11.86 -4.44
C GLN A 64 -5.66 11.85 -3.02
N TYR A 65 -4.91 11.29 -2.07
CA TYR A 65 -5.29 11.32 -0.67
C TYR A 65 -5.37 12.75 -0.12
N GLU A 66 -4.32 13.56 -0.33
CA GLU A 66 -4.26 14.95 0.14
C GLU A 66 -5.38 15.82 -0.45
N LEU A 67 -5.66 15.65 -1.74
CA LEU A 67 -6.71 16.39 -2.45
C LEU A 67 -8.12 15.89 -2.18
N SER A 68 -8.28 14.70 -1.60
CA SER A 68 -9.59 14.16 -1.26
C SER A 68 -10.11 14.75 0.06
N ASP A 69 -11.44 14.81 0.23
CA ASP A 69 -12.08 15.17 1.50
C ASP A 69 -11.70 14.22 2.66
N ARG A 70 -11.05 13.09 2.36
CA ARG A 70 -10.53 12.14 3.35
C ARG A 70 -9.35 12.71 4.14
N SER A 71 -8.55 13.62 3.55
CA SER A 71 -7.53 14.38 4.28
C SER A 71 -8.20 15.39 5.22
N LEU A 72 -9.31 16.02 4.79
CA LEU A 72 -10.09 16.96 5.59
C LEU A 72 -10.79 16.29 6.78
N LEU A 73 -11.18 15.01 6.65
CA LEU A 73 -11.67 14.22 7.77
C LEU A 73 -10.63 14.02 8.87
N LEU A 74 -9.34 14.30 8.67
CA LEU A 74 -8.35 14.29 9.75
C LEU A 74 -8.41 15.54 10.63
N LEU A 75 -9.00 16.64 10.15
CA LEU A 75 -9.13 17.89 10.88
C LEU A 75 -10.36 17.85 11.80
N PRO A 76 -10.19 17.96 13.13
CA PRO A 76 -11.30 17.96 14.09
C PRO A 76 -12.37 19.03 13.77
N GLU A 77 -11.95 20.18 13.25
CA GLU A 77 -12.79 21.33 12.94
C GLU A 77 -13.67 21.07 11.70
N TYR A 78 -13.18 20.29 10.73
CA TYR A 78 -13.95 19.91 9.55
C TYR A 78 -15.02 18.85 9.91
N ARG A 79 -14.70 17.92 10.82
CA ARG A 79 -15.70 16.99 11.40
C ARG A 79 -16.82 17.74 12.13
N GLN A 80 -16.46 18.77 12.89
CA GLN A 80 -17.45 19.64 13.55
C GLN A 80 -18.32 20.37 12.54
N ARG A 81 -17.74 20.94 11.46
CA ARG A 81 -18.52 21.61 10.40
C ARG A 81 -19.46 20.68 9.64
N LEU A 82 -19.07 19.44 9.36
CA LEU A 82 -19.97 18.43 8.79
C LEU A 82 -21.11 18.07 9.76
N GLY A 83 -20.82 17.90 11.05
CA GLY A 83 -21.84 17.66 12.08
C GLY A 83 -22.76 18.86 12.33
N VAL A 84 -22.31 20.08 12.02
CA VAL A 84 -23.07 21.33 12.18
C VAL A 84 -23.79 21.74 10.87
N SER A 85 -23.43 21.15 9.73
CA SER A 85 -24.05 21.42 8.40
C SER A 85 -25.28 20.54 8.09
N VAL A 86 -25.66 19.62 8.96
CA VAL A 86 -27.01 19.07 8.94
C VAL A 86 -27.62 19.21 10.34
N PRO A 87 -28.06 20.42 10.73
CA PRO A 87 -29.32 20.44 11.47
C PRO A 87 -30.32 19.71 10.57
N ALA A 88 -31.25 18.95 11.15
CA ALA A 88 -32.40 18.42 10.44
C ALA A 88 -33.03 19.53 9.60
N SER A 89 -32.59 19.65 8.35
CA SER A 89 -32.97 20.72 7.46
C SER A 89 -34.19 20.15 6.77
N PRO A 90 -35.36 20.79 6.89
CA PRO A 90 -36.59 20.30 6.27
C PRO A 90 -36.48 20.24 4.73
N TRP A 91 -35.38 20.75 4.16
CA TRP A 91 -35.02 20.67 2.75
C TRP A 91 -34.33 19.36 2.32
N VAL A 92 -33.78 18.58 3.25
CA VAL A 92 -33.16 17.26 2.94
C VAL A 92 -34.25 16.27 2.48
N ASP A 93 -35.43 16.32 3.09
CA ASP A 93 -36.59 15.52 2.65
C ASP A 93 -37.19 15.99 1.32
N LEU A 94 -36.94 17.27 0.95
CA LEU A 94 -37.48 17.89 -0.27
C LEU A 94 -36.63 17.59 -1.53
N MET A 95 -35.34 17.28 -1.37
CA MET A 95 -34.47 16.84 -2.48
C MET A 95 -34.40 15.32 -2.67
N ALA A 96 -35.09 14.54 -1.82
CA ALA A 96 -35.17 13.07 -1.93
C ALA A 96 -35.66 12.52 -3.29
N PRO A 97 -36.55 13.16 -4.07
CA PRO A 97 -37.02 12.57 -5.33
C PRO A 97 -36.08 12.80 -6.53
N TRP A 98 -34.99 13.56 -6.37
CA TRP A 98 -34.07 13.93 -7.47
C TRP A 98 -32.65 13.36 -7.34
N GLY A 99 -32.43 12.38 -6.45
CA GLY A 99 -31.18 11.60 -6.41
C GLY A 99 -31.07 10.63 -7.58
N PRO A 100 -29.86 10.27 -8.05
CA PRO A 100 -29.69 9.39 -9.20
C PRO A 100 -30.31 8.03 -8.89
N ARG A 101 -31.36 7.67 -9.64
CA ARG A 101 -31.95 6.35 -9.61
C ARG A 101 -30.90 5.39 -10.18
N ALA A 102 -30.23 4.65 -9.29
CA ALA A 102 -29.31 3.60 -9.69
C ALA A 102 -30.05 2.58 -10.60
N PRO A 103 -29.40 2.05 -11.65
CA PRO A 103 -29.98 0.98 -12.47
C PRO A 103 -30.18 -0.31 -11.68
#